data_AF-A0A1V1UJK2-F1
#
_entry.id   AF-A0A1V1UJK2-F1
#
_cell.length_a   1.000
_cell.length_b   1.000
_cell.length_c   1.000
_cell.angle_alpha   90.00
_cell.angle_beta   90.00
_cell.angle_gamma   90.00
#
_symmetry.space_group_name_H-M   'P 1'
#
loop_
_entity.id
_entity.type
_entity.pdbx_description
1 polymer ?
#
loop_
_entity_poly.entity_id
_entity_poly.type
_entity_poly.pdbx_seq_one_letter_code
_entity_poly.pdbx_strand_id
1 'polypeptide(L)' 'MRFELASRPHHDHLIDVETDEIREFVSAEIERLQRRIAKDHGYEIVTHRLELYCRKVT' A
#
# COMPACT_ATOMS: atom_id res chain seq x y z
N MET A 1 21.12 15.37 13.96
CA MET A 1 19.97 15.55 13.05
C MET A 1 20.12 14.55 11.92
N ARG A 2 19.28 13.51 11.86
CA ARG A 2 19.28 12.58 10.73
C ARG A 2 18.58 13.28 9.57
N PHE A 3 19.32 13.51 8.48
CA PHE A 3 18.78 13.91 7.20
C PHE A 3 18.12 12.68 6.59
N GLU A 4 16.79 12.59 6.62
CA GLU A 4 16.09 11.61 5.79
C GLU A 4 16.02 12.18 4.37
N LEU A 5 16.93 11.69 3.52
CA LEU A 5 16.87 11.87 2.09
C LEU A 5 15.52 11.34 1.58
N ALA A 6 14.68 12.24 1.09
CA ALA A 6 13.52 11.99 0.25
C ALA A 6 12.71 10.73 0.64
N SER A 7 11.93 10.83 1.71
CA SER A 7 10.81 9.92 1.94
C SER A 7 9.88 10.00 0.73
N ARG A 8 10.03 9.05 -0.21
CA ARG A 8 9.04 8.87 -1.28
C ARG A 8 7.67 8.74 -0.62
N PRO A 9 6.63 9.39 -1.17
CA PRO A 9 5.27 9.22 -0.66
C PRO A 9 4.94 7.73 -0.59
N HIS A 10 4.32 7.32 0.52
CA HIS A 10 3.83 5.95 0.69
C HIS A 10 2.91 5.59 -0.49
N HIS A 11 3.16 4.43 -1.12
CA HIS A 11 2.38 3.88 -2.22
C HIS A 11 2.29 2.37 -2.12
N ASP A 12 1.17 1.84 -2.59
CA ASP A 12 0.89 0.42 -2.75
C ASP A 12 1.10 0.00 -4.21
N HIS A 13 1.15 -1.30 -4.46
CA HIS A 13 1.42 -1.83 -5.80
C HIS A 13 0.24 -2.63 -6.35
N LEU A 14 -0.06 -2.43 -7.63
CA LEU A 14 -0.87 -3.31 -8.45
C LEU A 14 0.04 -3.94 -9.51
N ILE A 15 0.03 -5.26 -9.61
CA ILE A 15 0.93 -6.04 -10.46
C ILE A 15 0.06 -6.81 -11.47
N ASP A 16 0.26 -6.56 -12.76
CA ASP A 16 -0.39 -7.32 -13.83
C ASP A 16 0.34 -8.66 -14.00
N VAL A 17 -0.36 -9.76 -13.70
CA VAL A 17 0.23 -11.12 -13.71
C VAL A 17 0.55 -11.65 -15.11
N GLU A 18 0.04 -11.02 -16.17
CA GLU A 18 0.31 -11.44 -17.55
C GLU A 18 1.51 -10.71 -18.16
N THR A 19 1.85 -9.53 -17.65
CA THR A 19 2.87 -8.65 -18.24
C THR A 19 3.97 -8.22 -17.27
N ASP A 20 3.85 -8.55 -15.98
CA ASP A 20 4.68 -8.04 -14.87
C ASP A 20 4.69 -6.49 -14.79
N GLU A 21 3.70 -5.81 -15.38
CA GLU A 21 3.53 -4.36 -15.28
C GLU A 21 3.16 -3.98 -13.83
N ILE A 22 3.95 -3.10 -13.22
CA ILE A 22 3.70 -2.59 -11.87
C ILE A 22 3.12 -1.18 -11.95
N ARG A 23 2.01 -0.97 -11.24
CA ARG A 23 1.36 0.33 -11.07
C ARG A 23 1.33 0.71 -9.60
N GLU A 24 1.98 1.82 -9.27
CA GLU A 24 1.91 2.42 -7.93
C GLU A 24 0.56 3.15 -7.75
N PHE A 25 -0.07 3.00 -6.59
CA PHE A 25 -1.28 3.73 -6.25
C PHE A 25 -1.33 4.10 -4.77
N VAL A 26 -2.22 5.03 -4.42
CA VAL A 26 -2.51 5.42 -3.04
C VAL A 26 -4.02 5.45 -2.86
N SER A 27 -4.54 4.82 -1.82
CA SER A 27 -5.97 4.83 -1.50
C SER A 27 -6.21 5.24 -0.05
N ALA A 28 -6.70 6.46 0.15
CA ALA A 28 -7.09 6.97 1.47
C ALA A 28 -8.15 6.09 2.16
N GLU A 29 -8.98 5.39 1.39
CA GLU A 29 -9.99 4.49 1.92
C GLU A 29 -9.36 3.21 2.50
N ILE A 30 -8.46 2.57 1.76
CA ILE A 30 -7.74 1.36 2.21
C ILE A 30 -6.92 1.68 3.45
N GLU A 31 -6.21 2.80 3.43
CA GLU A 31 -5.44 3.33 4.56
C GLU A 31 -6.26 3.49 5.84
N ARG A 32 -7.44 4.09 5.71
CA ARG A 32 -8.38 4.24 6.83
C ARG A 32 -8.88 2.89 7.32
N LEU A 33 -9.14 1.95 6.41
CA LEU A 33 -9.60 0.61 6.76
C LEU A 33 -8.53 -0.18 7.52
N GLN A 34 -7.29 -0.20 7.04
CA GLN A 34 -6.16 -0.85 7.70
C GLN A 34 -5.98 -0.32 9.13
N ARG A 35 -5.93 1.01 9.31
CA ARG A 35 -5.81 1.64 10.65
C ARG A 35 -6.97 1.26 11.58
N ARG A 36 -8.20 1.21 11.04
CA ARG A 36 -9.36 0.77 11.83
C ARG A 36 -9.23 -0.67 12.28
N ILE A 37 -8.87 -1.59 11.38
CA ILE A 37 -8.69 -3.01 11.70
C ILE A 37 -7.63 -3.17 12.79
N ALA A 38 -6.45 -2.54 12.63
CA ALA A 38 -5.40 -2.60 13.64
C ALA A 38 -5.91 -2.12 15.01
N LYS A 39 -6.60 -0.97 15.04
CA LYS A 39 -7.17 -0.40 16.26
C LYS A 39 -8.21 -1.31 16.92
N ASP A 40 -9.09 -1.92 16.13
CA ASP A 40 -10.14 -2.83 16.63
C ASP A 40 -9.54 -4.08 17.28
N HIS A 41 -8.32 -4.47 16.87
CA HIS A 41 -7.54 -5.55 17.50
C HIS A 41 -6.59 -5.07 18.60
N GLY A 42 -6.59 -3.77 18.95
CA GLY A 42 -5.72 -3.21 19.99
C GLY A 42 -4.27 -2.95 19.54
N TYR A 43 -4.03 -2.82 18.24
CA TYR A 43 -2.71 -2.57 17.64
C TYR A 43 -2.63 -1.22 16.93
N GLU A 44 -1.41 -0.75 16.72
CA GLU A 44 -1.06 0.39 15.85
C GLU A 44 -0.23 -0.10 14.65
N ILE A 45 -0.45 0.49 13.47
CA ILE A 45 0.33 0.16 12.28
C ILE A 45 1.67 0.89 12.34
N VAL A 46 2.77 0.14 12.44
CA VAL A 46 4.14 0.66 12.32
C VAL A 46 4.56 0.76 10.85
N THR A 47 4.19 -0.24 10.05
CA THR A 47 4.45 -0.32 8.61
C THR A 47 3.46 -1.30 8.00
N HIS A 48 3.21 -1.19 6.69
CA HIS A 48 2.43 -2.17 5.95
C HIS A 48 2.95 -2.30 4.51
N ARG A 49 2.54 -3.37 3.84
CA ARG A 49 2.78 -3.62 2.42
C ARG A 49 1.50 -4.16 1.81
N LEU A 50 1.01 -3.51 0.75
CA LEU A 50 -0.10 -3.99 -0.04
C LEU A 50 0.32 -4.20 -1.49
N GLU A 51 -0.02 -5.37 -2.01
CA GLU A 51 0.21 -5.77 -3.40
C GLU A 51 -1.07 -6.42 -3.94
N LEU A 52 -1.55 -5.93 -5.08
CA LEU A 52 -2.71 -6.45 -5.78
C LEU A 52 -2.27 -7.12 -7.07
N TYR A 53 -2.34 -8.45 -7.11
CA TYR A 53 -2.06 -9.24 -8.32
C TYR A 53 -3.31 -9.31 -9.18
N CYS A 54 -3.29 -8.62 -10.31
CA CYS A 54 -4.45 -8.38 -11.16
C CYS A 54 -4.24 -8.92 -12.57
N ARG A 55 -5.34 -9.15 -13.28
CA ARG A 55 -5.36 -9.37 -14.73
C ARG A 55 -6.30 -8.34 -15.35
N LYS A 56 -5.95 -7.80 -16.52
CA LYS A 56 -6.81 -6.87 -17.25
C LYS A 56 -8.17 -7.52 -17.54
N VAL A 57 -9.26 -6.81 -17.25
CA VAL A 57 -10.61 -7.25 -17.63
C VAL A 57 -10.75 -6.97 -19.12
N THR A 58 -10.70 -8.03 -19.92
CA THR A 58 -10.89 -8.02 -21.38
C THR A 58 -12.35 -8.24 -21.76
#